data_AF-A0A5J4RVN2-F1
#
_entry.id   AF-A0A5J4RVN2-F1
#
_cell.length_a   1.000
_cell.length_b   1.000
_cell.length_c   1.000
_cell.angle_alpha   90.00
_cell.angle_beta   90.00
_cell.angle_gamma   90.00
#
_symmetry.space_group_name_H-M   'P 1'
#
loop_
_entity.id
_entity.type
_entity.pdbx_description
1 polymer ?
#
loop_
_entity_poly.entity_id
_entity_poly.type
_entity_poly.pdbx_seq_one_letter_code
_entity_poly.pdbx_strand_id
1 'polypeptide(L)'
;MLIKILLLIVVSITGFIAGKELTEGKRFNIANKYPTLDFKPINCRPCSTFHICIIFQLIAAYIQNDKEYAVFGILLSLIIFLYLYITDLKHIR
;
A
#
# COMPACT_ATOMS: atom_id res chain seq x y z
N MET A 1 16.29 9.90 14.17
CA MET A 1 14.82 10.02 14.22
C MET A 1 14.25 10.63 12.93
N LEU A 2 14.69 11.82 12.51
CA LEU A 2 14.19 12.51 11.31
C LEU A 2 14.30 11.68 10.01
N ILE A 3 15.47 11.06 9.78
CA ILE A 3 15.73 10.22 8.58
C ILE A 3 14.78 9.02 8.52
N LYS A 4 14.47 8.40 9.66
CA LYS A 4 13.55 7.25 9.73
C LYS A 4 12.13 7.68 9.36
N ILE A 5 11.67 8.81 9.87
CA ILE A 5 10.36 9.38 9.54
C ILE A 5 10.29 9.71 8.04
N LEU A 6 11.32 10.33 7.48
CA LEU A 6 11.36 10.68 6.07
C LEU A 6 11.32 9.43 5.19
N LEU A 7 12.05 8.38 5.54
CA LEU A 7 11.98 7.11 4.83
C LEU A 7 10.60 6.48 4.93
N LEU A 8 9.99 6.47 6.12
CA LEU A 8 8.63 5.95 6.35
C LEU A 8 7.61 6.62 5.41
N ILE A 9 7.71 7.95 5.27
CA ILE A 9 6.86 8.73 4.37
C ILE A 9 7.13 8.35 2.91
N VAL A 10 8.39 8.35 2.48
CA VAL A 10 8.77 8.02 1.09
C VAL A 10 8.28 6.63 0.70
N VAL A 11 8.54 5.62 1.54
CA VAL A 11 8.13 4.23 1.32
C VAL A 11 6.60 4.09 1.28
N SER A 12 5.89 4.86 2.09
CA SER A 12 4.42 4.86 2.09
C SER A 12 3.85 5.50 0.83
N ILE A 13 4.44 6.59 0.35
CA ILE A 13 4.03 7.26 -0.89
C ILE A 13 4.28 6.34 -2.09
N THR A 14 5.45 5.69 -2.17
CA THR A 14 5.75 4.76 -3.26
C THR A 14 4.82 3.54 -3.22
N GLY A 15 4.55 2.99 -2.04
CA GLY A 15 3.59 1.89 -1.87
C GLY A 15 2.16 2.28 -2.27
N PHE A 16 1.73 3.50 -1.92
CA PHE A 16 0.43 4.04 -2.31
C PHE A 16 0.30 4.20 -3.84
N ILE A 17 1.29 4.81 -4.48
CA ILE A 17 1.30 5.00 -5.93
C ILE A 17 1.31 3.64 -6.64
N ALA A 18 2.16 2.71 -6.18
CA ALA A 18 2.21 1.36 -6.73
C ALA A 18 0.88 0.62 -6.59
N GLY A 19 0.26 0.66 -5.41
CA GLY A 19 -1.05 0.06 -5.18
C GLY A 19 -2.14 0.63 -6.07
N LYS A 20 -2.14 1.95 -6.27
CA LYS A 20 -3.07 2.63 -7.20
C LYS A 20 -2.82 2.23 -8.65
N GLU A 21 -1.57 2.25 -9.12
CA GLU A 21 -1.25 1.89 -10.51
C GLU A 21 -1.58 0.42 -10.82
N LEU A 22 -1.38 -0.48 -9.87
CA LEU A 22 -1.66 -1.91 -10.05
C LEU A 22 -3.15 -2.26 -10.02
N THR A 23 -4.00 -1.37 -9.49
CA THR A 23 -5.45 -1.59 -9.35
C THR A 23 -6.31 -0.72 -10.25
N GLU A 24 -5.90 0.51 -10.53
CA GLU A 24 -6.64 1.49 -11.33
C GLU A 24 -5.85 1.95 -12.57
N GLY A 25 -4.55 1.69 -12.64
CA GLY A 25 -3.69 2.20 -13.69
C GLY A 25 -4.07 1.65 -15.06
N LYS A 26 -4.22 2.53 -16.07
CA LYS A 26 -4.64 2.14 -17.43
C LYS A 26 -3.71 1.09 -18.07
N ARG A 27 -2.41 1.13 -17.73
CA ARG A 27 -1.38 0.23 -18.29
C ARG A 27 -0.99 -0.91 -17.36
N PHE A 28 -1.08 -0.69 -16.05
CA PHE A 28 -0.54 -1.58 -15.03
C PHE A 28 -1.60 -2.30 -14.19
N ASN A 29 -2.90 -2.05 -14.42
CA ASN A 29 -3.98 -2.78 -13.78
C ASN A 29 -3.83 -4.29 -14.04
N ILE A 30 -3.54 -5.03 -12.96
CA ILE A 30 -3.24 -6.45 -13.02
C ILE A 30 -4.48 -7.26 -13.40
N ALA A 31 -5.64 -6.95 -12.80
CA ALA A 31 -6.89 -7.66 -13.05
C ALA A 31 -7.33 -7.52 -14.52
N ASN A 32 -7.14 -6.35 -15.13
CA ASN A 32 -7.44 -6.12 -16.55
C ASN A 32 -6.49 -6.90 -17.47
N LYS A 33 -5.21 -7.00 -17.10
CA LYS A 33 -4.20 -7.69 -17.92
C LYS A 33 -4.28 -9.22 -17.79
N TYR A 34 -4.62 -9.70 -16.61
CA TYR A 34 -4.72 -11.12 -16.27
C TYR A 34 -6.05 -11.38 -15.56
N PRO A 35 -7.12 -11.74 -16.29
CA PRO A 35 -8.45 -11.95 -15.72
C PRO A 35 -8.52 -13.02 -14.63
N THR A 36 -7.60 -14.00 -14.65
CA THR A 36 -7.47 -15.02 -13.60
C THR A 36 -7.01 -14.45 -12.26
N LEU A 37 -6.48 -13.22 -12.25
CA LEU A 37 -6.04 -12.50 -11.05
C LEU A 37 -7.08 -11.45 -10.58
N ASP A 38 -8.31 -11.48 -11.10
CA ASP A 38 -9.39 -10.61 -10.66
C ASP A 38 -10.03 -11.07 -9.34
N PHE A 39 -9.23 -11.08 -8.29
CA PHE A 39 -9.67 -11.40 -6.93
C PHE A 39 -8.95 -10.52 -5.90
N LYS A 40 -9.48 -10.45 -4.68
CA LYS A 40 -8.86 -9.67 -3.60
C LYS A 40 -7.56 -10.35 -3.14
N PRO A 41 -6.47 -9.60 -2.90
CA PRO A 41 -6.38 -8.14 -2.82
C PRO A 41 -6.11 -7.44 -4.16
N ILE A 42 -5.86 -8.17 -5.24
CA ILE A 42 -5.34 -7.65 -6.51
C ILE A 42 -6.32 -6.71 -7.21
N ASN A 43 -7.63 -6.96 -7.13
CA ASN A 43 -8.64 -6.10 -7.74
C ASN A 43 -9.20 -5.00 -6.82
N CYS A 44 -8.74 -4.96 -5.56
CA CYS A 44 -9.25 -4.04 -4.54
C CYS A 44 -8.18 -3.00 -4.23
N ARG A 45 -8.39 -1.74 -4.64
CA ARG A 45 -7.46 -0.64 -4.39
C ARG A 45 -7.00 -0.52 -2.93
N PRO A 46 -7.88 -0.41 -1.92
CA PRO A 46 -7.44 -0.28 -0.54
C PRO A 46 -6.67 -1.55 -0.09
N CYS A 47 -7.12 -2.73 -0.50
CA CYS A 47 -6.49 -4.01 -0.12
C CYS A 47 -5.09 -4.15 -0.72
N SER A 48 -4.95 -3.92 -2.03
CA SER A 48 -3.68 -3.98 -2.76
C SER A 48 -2.69 -2.97 -2.19
N THR A 49 -3.14 -1.71 -2.02
CA THR A 49 -2.32 -0.64 -1.44
C THR A 49 -1.83 -1.00 -0.04
N PHE A 50 -2.70 -1.56 0.80
CA PHE A 50 -2.33 -2.01 2.15
C PHE A 50 -1.22 -3.06 2.13
N HIS A 51 -1.36 -4.11 1.31
CA HIS A 51 -0.37 -5.19 1.24
C HIS A 51 0.95 -4.71 0.63
N ILE A 52 0.90 -3.87 -0.40
CA ILE A 52 2.11 -3.31 -1.02
C ILE A 52 2.86 -2.41 -0.05
N CYS A 53 2.15 -1.52 0.66
CA CYS A 53 2.75 -0.70 1.70
C CYS A 53 3.39 -1.55 2.80
N ILE A 54 2.71 -2.60 3.30
CA ILE A 54 3.30 -3.52 4.27
C ILE A 54 4.58 -4.15 3.74
N ILE A 55 4.53 -4.72 2.52
CA ILE A 55 5.70 -5.39 1.93
C ILE A 55 6.88 -4.42 1.82
N PHE A 56 6.65 -3.21 1.32
CA PHE A 56 7.71 -2.22 1.19
C PHE A 56 8.27 -1.77 2.54
N GLN A 57 7.40 -1.57 3.54
CA GLN A 57 7.83 -1.20 4.90
C GLN A 57 8.60 -2.34 5.58
N LEU A 58 8.19 -3.59 5.40
CA LEU A 58 8.92 -4.75 5.92
C LEU A 58 10.29 -4.93 5.26
N ILE A 59 10.39 -4.70 3.95
CA ILE A 59 11.67 -4.70 3.24
C ILE A 59 12.58 -3.60 3.79
N ALA A 60 12.07 -2.38 3.95
CA ALA A 60 12.84 -1.27 4.53
C ALA A 60 13.26 -1.54 5.98
N ALA A 61 12.37 -2.10 6.81
CA ALA A 61 12.66 -2.50 8.18
C ALA A 61 13.77 -3.56 8.25
N TYR A 62 13.71 -4.56 7.36
CA TYR A 62 14.70 -5.62 7.26
C TYR A 62 16.08 -5.07 6.88
N ILE A 63 16.16 -4.16 5.91
CA ILE A 63 17.41 -3.50 5.49
C ILE A 63 18.01 -2.70 6.65
N GLN A 64 17.19 -2.06 7.47
CA GLN A 64 17.65 -1.31 8.65
C GLN A 64 17.90 -2.17 9.88
N ASN A 65 17.47 -3.44 9.86
CA ASN A 65 17.40 -4.31 11.02
C ASN A 65 16.65 -3.66 12.21
N ASP A 66 15.53 -2.98 11.91
CA ASP A 66 14.76 -2.18 12.87
C ASP A 66 13.32 -2.69 13.01
N LYS A 67 13.03 -3.29 14.17
CA LYS A 67 11.71 -3.86 14.48
C LYS A 67 10.66 -2.80 14.79
N GLU A 68 11.05 -1.66 15.37
CA GLU A 68 10.13 -0.56 15.65
C GLU A 68 9.63 0.05 14.35
N TYR A 69 10.53 0.24 13.38
CA TYR A 69 10.18 0.70 12.05
C TYR A 69 9.14 -0.21 11.38
N ALA A 70 9.28 -1.54 11.52
CA ALA A 70 8.28 -2.49 11.01
C ALA A 70 6.89 -2.26 11.63
N VAL A 71 6.81 -2.11 12.95
CA VAL A 71 5.54 -1.88 13.65
C VAL A 71 4.88 -0.57 13.21
N PHE A 72 5.64 0.54 13.18
CA PHE A 72 5.13 1.83 12.71
C PHE A 72 4.71 1.79 11.23
N GLY A 73 5.45 1.07 10.39
CA GLY A 73 5.11 0.88 8.98
C GLY A 73 3.80 0.11 8.77
N ILE A 74 3.56 -0.94 9.57
CA ILE A 74 2.29 -1.69 9.53
C ILE A 74 1.12 -0.81 10.01
N LEU A 75 1.29 -0.07 11.11
CA LEU A 75 0.27 0.85 11.62
C LEU A 75 -0.08 1.94 10.60
N LEU A 76 0.93 2.53 9.96
CA LEU A 76 0.70 3.54 8.92
C LEU A 76 -0.01 2.94 7.69
N SER A 77 0.36 1.72 7.30
CA SER A 77 -0.33 1.01 6.21
C SER A 77 -1.80 0.78 6.53
N LEU A 78 -2.12 0.45 7.79
CA LEU A 78 -3.50 0.30 8.26
C LEU A 78 -4.29 1.63 8.23
N ILE A 79 -3.65 2.74 8.59
CA ILE A 79 -4.26 4.08 8.48
C ILE A 79 -4.57 4.40 7.01
N ILE A 80 -3.63 4.15 6.10
CA ILE A 80 -3.83 4.35 4.65
C ILE A 80 -4.99 3.47 4.14
N PHE A 81 -5.04 2.22 4.58
CA PHE A 81 -6.14 1.30 4.25
C PHE A 81 -7.49 1.87 4.69
N LEU A 82 -7.62 2.28 5.95
CA LEU A 82 -8.88 2.83 6.49
C LEU A 82 -9.29 4.11 5.78
N TYR A 83 -8.33 4.99 5.50
CA TYR A 83 -8.58 6.22 4.74
C TYR A 83 -9.12 5.92 3.34
N LEU A 84 -8.48 5.02 2.59
CA LEU A 84 -8.94 4.61 1.26
C LEU A 84 -10.29 3.92 1.32
N TYR A 85 -10.49 3.00 2.27
CA TYR A 85 -11.74 2.28 2.44
C TYR A 85 -12.92 3.24 2.69
N ILE A 86 -12.75 4.23 3.58
CA ILE A 86 -13.78 5.23 3.85
C ILE A 86 -14.01 6.14 2.64
N THR A 87 -12.95 6.51 1.92
CA THR A 87 -13.04 7.39 0.74
C THR A 87 -13.79 6.69 -0.39
N ASP A 88 -13.46 5.44 -0.67
CA ASP A 88 -14.12 4.63 -1.69
C ASP A 88 -15.60 4.40 -1.31
N LEU A 89 -15.91 4.14 -0.04
CA LEU A 89 -17.31 4.04 0.44
C LEU A 89 -18.10 5.34 0.25
N LYS A 90 -17.46 6.51 0.45
CA LYS A 90 -18.10 7.81 0.23
C LYS A 90 -18.33 8.10 -1.25
N HIS A 91 -17.50 7.57 -2.14
CA HIS A 91 -17.64 7.83 -3.58
C HIS A 91 -18.75 7.00 -4.23
N ILE A 92 -19.15 5.88 -3.61
CA ILE A 92 -20.24 5.00 -4.07
C ILE A 92 -21.63 5.54 -3.66
N ARG A 93 -21.71 6.51 -2.74
CA ARG A 93 -22.96 7.10 -2.24
C ARG A 93 -23.20 8.47 -2.86
#